data_AF-A0A2S9VE13-F1
#
_entry.id   AF-A0A2S9VE13-F1
#
_cell.length_a   1.000
_cell.length_b   1.000
_cell.length_c   1.000
_cell.angle_alpha   90.00
_cell.angle_beta   90.00
_cell.angle_gamma   90.00
#
_symmetry.space_group_name_H-M   'P 1'
#
loop_
_entity.id
_entity.type
_entity.pdbx_description
1 polymer ?
#
loop_
_entity_poly.entity_id
_entity_poly.type
_entity_poly.pdbx_seq_one_letter_code
_entity_poly.pdbx_strand_id
1 'polypeptide(L)'
;MTGIELIGLARISDREHQNTHQRIWTSIRQFANYAIENGYWGFNETLIFRLDEVAIPNSGSKQRVSLLDHENGPFTRSEIAQISIVLQEGKLPLQYKIMVRLAMKFGLRPIQMALLREEDIFYDDKLLAWFINIPRVKGRVAQLRRNPNNFMLRELPNDLADDIQELISSEADRSLCNLDGIRCPRPLFKRNKINKHYLSDKKLLDYAWHRSSALISGIFNQSISTLIDLKSAYLKDESGEPLPLKITAYRFRYTLGTRMVLEGKTPEEVAMALDHSTTASVEHYFRYNRDLIDFIDDSFNSSKVMDNAIARWQGYIIDEDDDTVKGTLVRGKDLANLGKCLKTTRCEWHPSISCYGCGRFRPFKGANHTAQLEVIEAERDFVRNHSSGPVQHQLDEAYEGAVQIIEAQRILNEGEL
;
A
#
# COMPACT_ATOMS: atom_id res chain seq x y z
N MET A 1 15.26 -43.07 9.01
CA MET A 1 16.15 -42.66 7.92
C MET A 1 17.51 -42.34 8.53
N THR A 2 18.56 -43.09 8.20
CA THR A 2 19.90 -42.88 8.77
C THR A 2 20.67 -41.82 7.98
N GLY A 3 21.71 -41.18 8.57
CA GLY A 3 22.52 -40.19 7.85
C GLY A 3 23.16 -40.73 6.56
N ILE A 4 23.37 -42.05 6.47
CA ILE A 4 23.90 -42.74 5.29
C ILE A 4 22.88 -42.76 4.14
N GLU A 5 21.59 -42.89 4.42
CA GLU A 5 20.53 -42.87 3.41
C GLU A 5 20.36 -41.48 2.77
N LEU A 6 20.54 -40.42 3.58
CA LEU A 6 20.52 -39.02 3.11
C LEU A 6 21.68 -38.70 2.15
N ILE A 7 22.85 -39.30 2.38
CA ILE A 7 24.03 -39.18 1.50
C ILE A 7 23.75 -39.83 0.13
N GLY A 8 23.02 -40.95 0.11
CA GLY A 8 22.64 -41.63 -1.13
C GLY A 8 21.74 -40.75 -2.01
N LEU A 9 20.78 -40.05 -1.42
CA LEU A 9 19.87 -39.14 -2.12
C LEU A 9 20.60 -37.91 -2.71
N ALA A 10 21.64 -37.41 -2.05
CA ALA A 10 22.44 -36.27 -2.53
C ALA A 10 23.28 -36.57 -3.77
N ARG A 11 23.63 -37.84 -4.01
CA ARG A 11 24.40 -38.25 -5.20
C ARG A 11 23.57 -38.42 -6.47
N ILE A 12 22.24 -38.50 -6.36
CA ILE A 12 21.34 -38.90 -7.47
C ILE A 12 20.68 -37.68 -8.17
N SER A 13 20.78 -36.46 -7.63
CA SER A 13 20.06 -35.32 -8.21
C SER A 13 20.82 -34.62 -9.35
N ASP A 14 20.32 -34.76 -10.59
CA ASP A 14 20.70 -33.93 -11.73
C ASP A 14 20.29 -32.45 -11.54
N ARG A 15 20.97 -31.53 -12.23
CA ARG A 15 20.73 -30.07 -12.16
C ARG A 15 19.27 -29.66 -12.45
N GLU A 16 18.54 -30.38 -13.31
CA GLU A 16 17.11 -30.14 -13.55
C GLU A 16 16.22 -30.53 -12.35
N HIS A 17 16.60 -31.58 -11.61
CA HIS A 17 15.86 -32.02 -10.41
C HIS A 17 16.04 -31.08 -9.20
N GLN A 18 17.07 -30.23 -9.20
CA GLN A 18 17.42 -29.34 -8.08
C GLN A 18 16.48 -28.12 -7.96
N ASN A 19 15.89 -27.64 -9.06
CA ASN A 19 14.92 -26.53 -9.03
C ASN A 19 13.59 -26.93 -8.40
N THR A 20 13.12 -28.16 -8.64
CA THR A 20 11.79 -28.63 -8.19
C THR A 20 11.76 -29.01 -6.71
N HIS A 21 12.92 -29.22 -6.07
CA HIS A 21 13.01 -29.78 -4.71
C HIS A 21 13.71 -28.86 -3.69
N GLN A 22 13.82 -27.55 -3.96
CA GLN A 22 14.49 -26.56 -3.09
C GLN A 22 14.03 -26.63 -1.62
N ARG A 23 12.71 -26.76 -1.40
CA ARG A 23 12.11 -26.87 -0.06
C ARG A 23 12.56 -28.12 0.68
N ILE A 24 12.73 -29.23 -0.03
CA ILE A 24 13.16 -30.50 0.54
C ILE A 24 14.62 -30.39 0.97
N TRP A 25 15.50 -29.88 0.11
CA TRP A 25 16.91 -29.68 0.44
C TRP A 25 17.13 -28.71 1.60
N THR A 26 16.37 -27.61 1.64
CA THR A 26 16.43 -26.66 2.75
C THR A 26 15.96 -27.29 4.07
N SER A 27 14.87 -28.06 4.03
CA SER A 27 14.33 -28.76 5.20
C SER A 27 15.27 -29.86 5.69
N ILE A 28 15.93 -30.60 4.79
CA ILE A 28 16.94 -31.61 5.11
C ILE A 28 18.14 -30.97 5.82
N ARG A 29 18.64 -29.83 5.32
CA ARG A 29 19.74 -29.09 5.99
C ARG A 29 19.34 -28.60 7.38
N GLN A 30 18.14 -28.06 7.54
CA GLN A 30 17.66 -27.61 8.85
C GLN A 30 17.51 -28.78 9.82
N PHE A 31 16.95 -29.89 9.35
CA PHE A 31 16.80 -31.10 10.15
C PHE A 31 18.15 -31.71 10.54
N ALA A 32 19.12 -31.77 9.61
CA ALA A 32 20.46 -32.28 9.89
C ALA A 32 21.21 -31.42 10.92
N ASN A 33 21.12 -30.09 10.82
CA ASN A 33 21.71 -29.19 11.82
C ASN A 33 21.07 -29.37 13.20
N TYR A 34 19.74 -29.40 13.26
CA TYR A 34 19.00 -29.71 14.49
C TYR A 34 19.43 -31.07 15.08
N ALA A 35 19.60 -32.09 14.23
CA ALA A 35 19.94 -33.42 14.69
C ALA A 35 21.38 -33.52 15.26
N ILE A 36 22.33 -32.77 14.69
CA ILE A 36 23.70 -32.64 15.19
C ILE A 36 23.72 -31.88 16.52
N GLU A 37 23.03 -30.74 16.60
CA GLU A 37 22.95 -29.92 17.81
C GLU A 37 22.38 -30.70 19.01
N ASN A 38 21.51 -31.66 18.75
CA ASN A 38 20.88 -32.50 19.77
C ASN A 38 21.55 -33.88 19.93
N GLY A 39 22.69 -34.13 19.27
CA GLY A 39 23.50 -35.34 19.46
C GLY A 39 22.85 -36.64 18.98
N TYR A 40 21.95 -36.58 17.99
CA TYR A 40 21.29 -37.78 17.48
C TYR A 40 22.25 -38.68 16.70
N TRP A 41 22.21 -39.97 17.00
CA TRP A 41 23.08 -40.97 16.39
C TRP A 41 22.92 -41.03 14.86
N GLY A 42 24.05 -40.96 14.14
CA GLY A 42 24.09 -40.98 12.68
C GLY A 42 24.09 -39.60 11.99
N PHE A 43 24.02 -38.50 12.74
CA PHE A 43 24.17 -37.13 12.24
C PHE A 43 25.50 -36.55 12.72
N ASN A 44 26.42 -36.26 11.80
CA ASN A 44 27.75 -35.73 12.10
C ASN A 44 28.12 -34.59 11.15
N GLU A 45 29.18 -33.85 11.47
CA GLU A 45 29.62 -32.69 10.66
C GLU A 45 29.87 -33.06 9.20
N THR A 46 30.38 -34.26 8.92
CA THR A 46 30.58 -34.79 7.57
C THR A 46 29.31 -34.81 6.73
N LEU A 47 28.14 -35.02 7.35
CA LEU A 47 26.85 -34.96 6.67
C LEU A 47 26.50 -33.52 6.23
N ILE A 48 26.77 -32.52 7.07
CA ILE A 48 26.51 -31.11 6.75
C ILE A 48 27.42 -30.64 5.62
N PHE A 49 28.71 -30.97 5.66
CA PHE A 49 29.63 -30.64 4.57
C PHE A 49 29.12 -31.17 3.22
N ARG A 50 28.65 -32.42 3.17
CA ARG A 50 28.06 -32.99 1.94
C ARG A 50 26.74 -32.35 1.53
N LEU A 51 25.90 -31.99 2.50
CA LEU A 51 24.66 -31.28 2.22
C LEU A 51 24.93 -29.87 1.70
N ASP A 52 26.01 -29.21 2.12
CA ASP A 52 26.42 -27.87 1.66
C ASP A 52 27.01 -27.87 0.25
N GLU A 53 27.62 -28.98 -0.19
CA GLU A 53 28.08 -29.18 -1.58
C GLU A 53 26.93 -29.14 -2.60
N VAL A 54 25.70 -29.47 -2.18
CA VAL A 54 24.52 -29.37 -3.05
C VAL A 54 24.19 -27.89 -3.27
N ALA A 55 24.57 -27.31 -4.40
CA ALA A 55 24.16 -25.95 -4.73
C ALA A 55 22.63 -25.87 -4.80
N ILE A 56 21.99 -25.25 -3.80
CA ILE A 56 20.56 -24.97 -3.83
C ILE A 56 20.41 -23.68 -4.63
N PRO A 57 19.90 -23.72 -5.88
CA PRO A 57 19.61 -22.48 -6.59
C PRO A 57 18.64 -21.67 -5.72
N ASN A 58 18.93 -20.38 -5.52
CA ASN A 58 17.87 -19.47 -5.10
C ASN A 58 16.73 -19.69 -6.07
N SER A 59 15.54 -20.08 -5.61
CA SER A 59 14.39 -20.13 -6.49
C SER A 59 14.28 -18.77 -7.16
N GLY A 60 14.69 -18.72 -8.42
CA GLY A 60 14.30 -17.69 -9.33
C GLY A 60 12.81 -17.88 -9.58
N SER A 61 11.98 -17.49 -8.61
CA SER A 61 10.55 -17.21 -8.75
C SER A 61 9.94 -16.98 -7.36
N LYS A 62 10.18 -15.81 -6.77
CA LYS A 62 9.00 -14.95 -6.72
C LYS A 62 8.94 -14.44 -8.14
N GLN A 63 7.99 -14.93 -8.93
CA GLN A 63 7.64 -14.29 -10.19
C GLN A 63 7.61 -12.81 -9.84
N ARG A 64 8.58 -12.06 -10.39
CA ARG A 64 8.70 -10.65 -10.06
C ARG A 64 7.37 -10.08 -10.48
N VAL A 65 6.56 -9.71 -9.49
CA VAL A 65 5.23 -9.19 -9.75
C VAL A 65 5.46 -7.98 -10.63
N SER A 66 5.03 -8.08 -11.89
CA SER A 66 5.20 -6.99 -12.83
C SER A 66 4.46 -5.78 -12.30
N LEU A 67 4.97 -4.58 -12.59
CA LEU A 67 4.22 -3.37 -12.31
C LEU A 67 2.88 -3.35 -13.08
N LEU A 68 2.82 -4.05 -14.21
CA LEU A 68 1.62 -4.25 -15.04
C LEU A 68 0.78 -5.48 -14.64
N ASP A 69 1.11 -6.16 -13.54
CA ASP A 69 0.26 -7.23 -13.04
C ASP A 69 -0.99 -6.63 -12.38
N HIS A 70 -2.08 -6.48 -13.14
CA HIS A 70 -3.34 -5.90 -12.64
C HIS A 70 -4.04 -6.77 -11.58
N GLU A 71 -3.57 -8.00 -11.34
CA GLU A 71 -4.14 -8.89 -10.33
C GLU A 71 -3.34 -8.86 -9.02
N ASN A 72 -2.02 -8.94 -9.08
CA ASN A 72 -1.15 -9.08 -7.91
C ASN A 72 -0.16 -7.92 -7.72
N GLY A 73 -0.02 -7.07 -8.74
CA GLY A 73 0.84 -5.88 -8.76
C GLY A 73 0.22 -4.65 -8.13
N PRO A 74 0.89 -3.50 -8.26
CA PRO A 74 0.41 -2.26 -7.69
C PRO A 74 -0.97 -1.88 -8.25
N PHE A 75 -1.79 -1.27 -7.42
CA PHE A 75 -2.97 -0.54 -7.88
C PHE A 75 -2.57 0.67 -8.73
N THR A 76 -3.39 0.97 -9.74
CA THR A 76 -3.28 2.22 -10.51
C THR A 76 -3.77 3.43 -9.71
N ARG A 77 -3.47 4.65 -10.17
CA ARG A 77 -3.98 5.89 -9.55
C ARG A 77 -5.51 5.88 -9.44
N SER A 78 -6.19 5.48 -10.51
CA SER A 78 -7.65 5.39 -10.59
C SER A 78 -8.22 4.39 -9.59
N GLU A 79 -7.62 3.20 -9.48
CA GLU A 79 -8.05 2.18 -8.51
C GLU A 79 -7.89 2.68 -7.07
N ILE A 80 -6.78 3.35 -6.75
CA ILE A 80 -6.57 3.95 -5.42
C ILE A 80 -7.58 5.07 -5.13
N ALA A 81 -7.90 5.91 -6.11
CA ALA A 81 -8.91 6.96 -5.95
C ALA A 81 -10.29 6.36 -5.66
N GLN A 82 -10.71 5.34 -6.42
CA GLN A 82 -11.98 4.64 -6.20
C GLN A 82 -12.04 3.96 -4.82
N ILE A 83 -10.96 3.27 -4.41
CA ILE A 83 -10.87 2.68 -3.06
C ILE A 83 -11.00 3.77 -1.99
N SER A 84 -10.39 4.94 -2.20
CA SER A 84 -10.44 6.06 -1.25
C SER A 84 -11.85 6.65 -1.12
N ILE A 85 -12.59 6.77 -2.23
CA ILE A 85 -13.99 7.21 -2.23
C ILE A 85 -14.85 6.23 -1.41
N VAL A 86 -14.72 4.92 -1.65
CA VAL A 86 -15.48 3.89 -0.92
C VAL A 86 -15.19 3.93 0.59
N LEU A 87 -13.95 4.24 0.98
CA LEU A 87 -13.59 4.41 2.39
C LEU A 87 -14.22 5.65 3.03
N GLN A 88 -14.41 6.73 2.27
CA GLN A 88 -15.05 7.97 2.73
C GLN A 88 -16.56 7.84 2.84
N GLU A 89 -17.19 7.10 1.92
CA GLU A 89 -18.63 6.82 1.93
C GLU A 89 -19.07 5.94 3.12
N GLY A 90 -18.12 5.35 3.86
CA GLY A 90 -18.45 4.54 5.04
C GLY A 90 -19.06 3.18 4.72
N LYS A 91 -18.91 2.67 3.47
CA LYS A 91 -19.44 1.36 3.04
C LYS A 91 -18.81 0.18 3.77
N LEU A 92 -17.64 0.36 4.38
CA LEU A 92 -16.92 -0.69 5.09
C LEU A 92 -17.14 -0.61 6.61
N PRO A 93 -17.33 -1.76 7.29
CA PRO A 93 -17.22 -1.84 8.74
C PRO A 93 -15.90 -1.23 9.23
N LEU A 94 -15.94 -0.56 10.39
CA LEU A 94 -14.80 0.17 10.96
C LEU A 94 -13.51 -0.65 10.99
N GLN A 95 -13.58 -1.91 11.41
CA GLN A 95 -12.44 -2.83 11.41
C GLN A 95 -11.80 -2.97 10.01
N TYR A 96 -12.61 -3.15 8.97
CA TYR A 96 -12.14 -3.34 7.60
C TYR A 96 -11.61 -2.04 7.01
N LYS A 97 -12.27 -0.90 7.30
CA LYS A 97 -11.77 0.43 6.97
C LYS A 97 -10.35 0.63 7.51
N ILE A 98 -10.12 0.38 8.80
CA ILE A 98 -8.80 0.50 9.44
C ILE A 98 -7.77 -0.44 8.80
N MET A 99 -8.13 -1.70 8.50
CA MET A 99 -7.24 -2.65 7.83
C MET A 99 -6.75 -2.12 6.47
N VAL A 100 -7.66 -1.59 5.65
CA VAL A 100 -7.34 -1.01 4.35
C VAL A 100 -6.49 0.25 4.52
N ARG A 101 -6.86 1.16 5.43
CA ARG A 101 -6.11 2.41 5.68
C ARG A 101 -4.68 2.15 6.16
N LEU A 102 -4.47 1.17 7.07
CA LEU A 102 -3.13 0.76 7.49
C LEU A 102 -2.33 0.12 6.34
N ALA A 103 -2.98 -0.69 5.49
CA ALA A 103 -2.35 -1.26 4.30
C ALA A 103 -1.90 -0.17 3.33
N MET A 104 -2.75 0.80 3.05
CA MET A 104 -2.48 1.93 2.15
C MET A 104 -1.35 2.83 2.70
N LYS A 105 -1.37 3.15 4.00
CA LYS A 105 -0.40 4.07 4.61
C LYS A 105 0.99 3.46 4.79
N PHE A 106 1.07 2.21 5.24
CA PHE A 106 2.34 1.60 5.67
C PHE A 106 2.74 0.35 4.86
N GLY A 107 1.92 -0.10 3.91
CA GLY A 107 2.22 -1.30 3.11
C GLY A 107 2.35 -2.57 3.97
N LEU A 108 1.55 -2.68 5.04
CA LEU A 108 1.65 -3.76 6.01
C LEU A 108 1.38 -5.13 5.36
N ARG A 109 2.20 -6.13 5.70
CA ARG A 109 1.93 -7.52 5.33
C ARG A 109 0.79 -8.09 6.19
N PRO A 110 0.02 -9.09 5.72
CA PRO A 110 -1.01 -9.75 6.52
C PRO A 110 -0.51 -10.25 7.87
N ILE A 111 0.73 -10.77 7.94
CA ILE A 111 1.34 -11.23 9.19
C ILE A 111 1.66 -10.06 10.15
N GLN A 112 1.97 -8.86 9.65
CA GLN A 112 2.21 -7.70 10.51
C GLN A 112 0.90 -7.23 11.14
N MET A 113 -0.18 -7.15 10.34
CA MET A 113 -1.52 -6.84 10.86
C MET A 113 -1.99 -7.88 11.88
N ALA A 114 -1.75 -9.16 11.60
CA ALA A 114 -2.07 -10.26 12.52
C ALA A 114 -1.36 -10.15 13.88
N LEU A 115 -0.19 -9.50 13.93
CA LEU A 115 0.64 -9.35 15.13
C LEU A 115 0.45 -8.00 15.84
N LEU A 116 -0.31 -7.06 15.28
CA LEU A 116 -0.60 -5.78 15.92
C LEU A 116 -1.50 -5.98 17.15
N ARG A 117 -1.19 -5.25 18.21
CA ARG A 117 -1.92 -5.20 19.47
C ARG A 117 -2.40 -3.78 19.74
N GLU A 118 -3.38 -3.65 20.63
CA GLU A 118 -3.90 -2.34 21.05
C GLU A 118 -2.80 -1.49 21.69
N GLU A 119 -1.91 -2.12 22.46
CA GLU A 119 -0.74 -1.49 23.11
C GLU A 119 0.30 -0.92 22.13
N ASP A 120 0.26 -1.31 20.86
CA ASP A 120 1.20 -0.79 19.85
C ASP A 120 0.84 0.63 19.38
N ILE A 121 -0.37 1.11 19.72
CA ILE A 121 -0.89 2.42 19.34
C ILE A 121 -0.86 3.31 20.56
N PHE A 122 -0.13 4.42 20.48
CA PHE A 122 0.02 5.33 21.60
C PHE A 122 0.20 6.76 21.14
N TYR A 123 -0.21 7.70 21.98
CA TYR A 123 0.06 9.12 21.79
C TYR A 123 1.36 9.49 22.52
N ASP A 124 2.25 10.23 21.85
CA ASP A 124 3.45 10.76 22.48
C ASP A 124 3.22 12.23 22.85
N ASP A 125 3.09 12.51 24.15
CA ASP A 125 2.83 13.86 24.67
C ASP A 125 3.97 14.86 24.37
N LYS A 126 5.19 14.39 24.12
CA LYS A 126 6.34 15.26 23.81
C LYS A 126 6.34 15.65 22.35
N LEU A 127 6.01 14.71 21.48
CA LEU A 127 5.95 14.93 20.02
C LEU A 127 4.57 15.42 19.57
N LEU A 128 3.57 15.43 20.47
CA LEU A 128 2.19 15.83 20.23
C LEU A 128 1.54 15.09 19.04
N ALA A 129 1.93 13.82 18.85
CA ALA A 129 1.53 13.01 17.70
C ALA A 129 1.24 11.56 18.10
N TRP A 130 0.38 10.91 17.32
CA TRP A 130 0.11 9.48 17.46
C TRP A 130 1.20 8.64 16.77
N PHE A 131 1.50 7.49 17.35
CA PHE A 131 2.46 6.54 16.83
C PHE A 131 1.92 5.11 16.81
N ILE A 132 2.50 4.30 15.92
CA ILE A 132 2.28 2.86 15.83
C ILE A 132 3.62 2.10 15.83
N ASN A 133 3.71 1.09 16.69
CA ASN A 133 4.81 0.13 16.71
C ASN A 133 4.48 -1.09 15.82
N ILE A 134 5.07 -1.15 14.62
CA ILE A 134 4.81 -2.22 13.66
C ILE A 134 5.81 -3.38 13.89
N PRO A 135 5.35 -4.62 14.15
CA PRO A 135 6.23 -5.78 14.29
C PRO A 135 6.99 -6.08 12.99
N ARG A 136 8.30 -6.31 13.09
CA ARG A 136 9.12 -6.72 11.94
C ARG A 136 9.12 -8.24 11.79
N VAL A 137 8.87 -8.71 10.57
CA VAL A 137 8.58 -10.14 10.30
C VAL A 137 9.59 -10.81 9.37
N LYS A 138 10.61 -10.07 8.90
CA LYS A 138 11.70 -10.61 8.08
C LYS A 138 13.05 -10.24 8.70
N GLY A 139 13.96 -11.21 8.74
CA GLY A 139 15.30 -11.09 9.31
C GLY A 139 15.64 -12.27 10.22
N ARG A 140 16.93 -12.49 10.51
CA ARG A 140 17.41 -13.59 11.38
C ARG A 140 16.80 -13.59 12.78
N VAL A 141 16.25 -12.45 13.21
CA VAL A 141 15.69 -12.22 14.55
C VAL A 141 14.14 -12.21 14.55
N ALA A 142 13.51 -12.40 13.38
CA ALA A 142 12.05 -12.35 13.24
C ALA A 142 11.37 -13.60 13.86
N GLN A 143 11.08 -13.55 15.15
CA GLN A 143 10.34 -14.58 15.88
C GLN A 143 8.99 -14.04 16.38
N LEU A 144 8.01 -13.82 15.50
CA LEU A 144 6.73 -13.17 15.87
C LEU A 144 7.02 -11.85 16.65
N ARG A 145 6.42 -11.66 17.83
CA ARG A 145 6.73 -10.55 18.77
C ARG A 145 7.72 -10.93 19.88
N ARG A 146 8.48 -12.04 19.76
CA ARG A 146 9.33 -12.54 20.87
C ARG A 146 10.53 -11.64 21.16
N ASN A 147 10.97 -10.81 20.21
CA ASN A 147 12.00 -9.81 20.47
C ASN A 147 11.34 -8.43 20.67
N PRO A 148 11.42 -7.84 21.89
CA PRO A 148 10.80 -6.55 22.19
C PRO A 148 11.41 -5.39 21.40
N ASN A 149 12.64 -5.53 20.88
CA ASN A 149 13.32 -4.48 20.11
C ASN A 149 13.08 -4.61 18.59
N ASN A 150 12.27 -5.58 18.15
CA ASN A 150 12.08 -5.88 16.74
C ASN A 150 10.82 -5.23 16.16
N PHE A 151 10.70 -3.92 16.37
CA PHE A 151 9.58 -3.09 15.91
C PHE A 151 10.07 -1.96 15.00
N MET A 152 9.14 -1.39 14.26
CA MET A 152 9.33 -0.17 13.48
C MET A 152 8.32 0.86 13.98
N LEU A 153 8.83 1.92 14.57
CA LEU A 153 8.03 3.07 14.99
C LEU A 153 7.65 3.91 13.77
N ARG A 154 6.37 4.24 13.62
CA ARG A 154 5.85 5.14 12.59
C ARG A 154 4.86 6.12 13.19
N GLU A 155 4.88 7.34 12.70
CA GLU A 155 3.85 8.33 13.00
C GLU A 155 2.52 7.90 12.35
N LEU A 156 1.44 8.04 13.11
CA LEU A 156 0.08 7.66 12.75
C LEU A 156 -0.75 8.94 12.54
N PRO A 157 -1.42 9.12 11.39
CA PRO A 157 -2.32 10.25 11.18
C PRO A 157 -3.45 10.29 12.22
N ASN A 158 -3.80 11.49 12.70
CA ASN A 158 -4.82 11.69 13.75
C ASN A 158 -6.16 11.05 13.38
N ASP A 159 -6.62 11.24 12.15
CA ASP A 159 -7.88 10.68 11.65
C ASP A 159 -7.89 9.15 11.56
N LEU A 160 -6.72 8.50 11.43
CA LEU A 160 -6.60 7.04 11.51
C LEU A 160 -6.45 6.58 12.97
N ALA A 161 -5.80 7.38 13.82
CA ALA A 161 -5.74 7.12 15.25
C ALA A 161 -7.13 7.17 15.88
N ASP A 162 -7.95 8.15 15.52
CA ASP A 162 -9.33 8.30 15.99
C ASP A 162 -10.18 7.08 15.62
N ASP A 163 -10.16 6.65 14.34
CA ASP A 163 -10.83 5.41 13.89
C ASP A 163 -10.36 4.19 14.73
N ILE A 164 -9.05 4.08 15.02
CA ILE A 164 -8.48 2.98 15.80
C ILE A 164 -8.93 3.04 17.26
N GLN A 165 -8.94 4.23 17.88
CA GLN A 165 -9.41 4.41 19.24
C GLN A 165 -10.91 4.10 19.36
N GLU A 166 -11.70 4.45 18.36
CA GLU A 166 -13.11 4.07 18.28
C GLU A 166 -13.25 2.54 18.23
N LEU A 167 -12.46 1.84 17.40
CA LEU A 167 -12.46 0.38 17.35
C LEU A 167 -12.08 -0.24 18.70
N ILE A 168 -11.01 0.27 19.34
CA ILE A 168 -10.56 -0.21 20.65
C ILE A 168 -11.65 -0.03 21.71
N SER A 169 -12.28 1.15 21.72
CA SER A 169 -13.36 1.49 22.65
C SER A 169 -14.59 0.58 22.44
N SER A 170 -14.96 0.32 21.18
CA SER A 170 -16.10 -0.56 20.84
C SER A 170 -15.90 -2.01 21.31
N GLU A 171 -14.65 -2.44 21.49
CA GLU A 171 -14.30 -3.80 21.93
C GLU A 171 -13.71 -3.84 23.35
N ALA A 172 -13.80 -2.76 24.14
CA ALA A 172 -13.16 -2.63 25.45
C ALA A 172 -13.66 -3.70 26.45
N ASP A 173 -14.97 -3.95 26.49
CA ASP A 173 -15.62 -4.91 27.39
C ASP A 173 -15.35 -6.38 27.04
N ARG A 174 -14.72 -6.62 25.89
CA ARG A 174 -14.48 -7.96 25.41
C ARG A 174 -13.44 -8.67 26.28
N SER A 175 -13.88 -9.65 27.06
CA SER A 175 -12.98 -10.49 27.85
C SER A 175 -12.14 -11.41 26.95
N LEU A 176 -10.84 -11.15 26.91
CA LEU A 176 -9.85 -11.94 26.17
C LEU A 176 -8.99 -12.71 27.17
N CYS A 177 -9.57 -13.75 27.77
CA CYS A 177 -8.87 -14.63 28.71
C CYS A 177 -8.46 -15.95 28.06
N ASN A 178 -7.49 -16.64 28.68
CA ASN A 178 -7.21 -18.05 28.42
C ASN A 178 -8.27 -18.94 29.12
N LEU A 179 -8.11 -20.27 29.03
CA LEU A 179 -9.02 -21.22 29.69
C LEU A 179 -9.01 -21.12 31.22
N ASP A 180 -7.91 -20.61 31.79
CA ASP A 180 -7.72 -20.43 33.23
C ASP A 180 -8.25 -19.07 33.74
N GLY A 181 -8.87 -18.26 32.87
CA GLY A 181 -9.39 -16.94 33.22
C GLY A 181 -8.34 -15.82 33.26
N ILE A 182 -7.08 -16.11 32.92
CA ILE A 182 -5.99 -15.14 32.87
C ILE A 182 -6.12 -14.29 31.60
N ARG A 183 -6.03 -12.96 31.75
CA ARG A 183 -6.08 -12.01 30.62
C ARG A 183 -4.90 -12.24 29.67
N CYS A 184 -5.21 -12.41 28.38
CA CYS A 184 -4.24 -12.49 27.30
C CYS A 184 -3.99 -11.12 26.67
N PRO A 185 -2.86 -10.94 25.97
CA PRO A 185 -2.61 -9.74 25.17
C PRO A 185 -3.73 -9.47 24.17
N ARG A 186 -4.06 -8.19 23.98
CA ARG A 186 -5.20 -7.74 23.16
C ARG A 186 -4.75 -7.40 21.74
N PRO A 187 -5.03 -8.25 20.73
CA PRO A 187 -4.73 -7.91 19.34
C PRO A 187 -5.61 -6.75 18.86
N LEU A 188 -5.08 -5.93 17.96
CA LEU A 188 -5.85 -4.87 17.31
C LEU A 188 -7.00 -5.47 16.48
N PHE A 189 -6.70 -6.53 15.73
CA PHE A 189 -7.70 -7.29 14.96
C PHE A 189 -8.02 -8.62 15.63
N LYS A 190 -9.02 -8.59 16.52
CA LYS A 190 -9.39 -9.73 17.36
C LYS A 190 -10.06 -10.85 16.56
N ARG A 191 -9.76 -12.08 16.93
CA ARG A 191 -10.46 -13.27 16.44
C ARG A 191 -11.78 -13.44 17.19
N ASN A 192 -12.84 -13.90 16.52
CA ASN A 192 -14.17 -14.08 17.14
C ASN A 192 -14.18 -15.14 18.26
N LYS A 193 -13.43 -16.23 18.06
CA LYS A 193 -13.31 -17.35 19.01
C LYS A 193 -11.84 -17.64 19.27
N ILE A 194 -11.51 -17.98 20.52
CA ILE A 194 -10.15 -18.37 20.91
C ILE A 194 -9.63 -19.53 20.07
N ASN A 195 -8.35 -19.48 19.69
CA ASN A 195 -7.70 -20.58 19.02
C ASN A 195 -7.24 -21.63 20.03
N LYS A 196 -7.99 -22.73 20.15
CA LYS A 196 -7.70 -23.81 21.09
C LYS A 196 -6.33 -24.46 20.88
N HIS A 197 -5.81 -24.49 19.66
CA HIS A 197 -4.52 -25.10 19.35
C HIS A 197 -3.34 -24.32 19.92
N TYR A 198 -3.50 -23.02 20.18
CA TYR A 198 -2.42 -22.19 20.74
C TYR A 198 -2.39 -22.23 22.27
N LEU A 199 -3.36 -22.88 22.90
CA LEU A 199 -3.45 -22.97 24.35
C LEU A 199 -2.51 -24.02 24.93
N SER A 200 -2.15 -25.04 24.14
CA SER A 200 -1.24 -26.10 24.57
C SER A 200 0.24 -25.69 24.56
N ASP A 201 0.60 -24.65 23.80
CA ASP A 201 1.99 -24.17 23.71
C ASP A 201 2.13 -22.82 24.42
N LYS A 202 2.94 -22.81 25.49
CA LYS A 202 3.24 -21.61 26.29
C LYS A 202 3.78 -20.45 25.44
N LYS A 203 4.49 -20.74 24.34
CA LYS A 203 5.03 -19.70 23.43
C LYS A 203 3.98 -19.12 22.48
N LEU A 204 2.85 -19.82 22.28
CA LEU A 204 1.78 -19.40 21.37
C LEU A 204 0.54 -18.89 22.11
N LEU A 205 0.44 -19.13 23.42
CA LEU A 205 -0.66 -18.71 24.29
C LEU A 205 -1.03 -17.24 24.10
N ASP A 206 -0.03 -16.35 24.06
CA ASP A 206 -0.20 -14.91 23.84
C ASP A 206 -0.92 -14.55 22.54
N TYR A 207 -0.91 -15.46 21.56
CA TYR A 207 -1.49 -15.28 20.24
C TYR A 207 -2.83 -15.99 20.09
N ALA A 208 -3.38 -16.60 21.14
CA ALA A 208 -4.63 -17.39 21.07
C ALA A 208 -5.83 -16.59 20.54
N TRP A 209 -5.85 -15.27 20.75
CA TRP A 209 -6.87 -14.34 20.26
C TRP A 209 -6.50 -13.59 18.97
N HIS A 210 -5.27 -13.75 18.49
CA HIS A 210 -4.82 -13.11 17.26
C HIS A 210 -5.42 -13.83 16.04
N ARG A 211 -5.68 -13.08 14.97
CA ARG A 211 -5.97 -13.67 13.66
C ARG A 211 -4.66 -14.19 13.05
N SER A 212 -4.71 -15.26 12.27
CA SER A 212 -3.55 -15.69 11.50
C SER A 212 -3.38 -14.81 10.26
N SER A 213 -2.18 -14.81 9.67
CA SER A 213 -1.93 -14.14 8.39
C SER A 213 -2.87 -14.64 7.28
N ALA A 214 -3.19 -15.93 7.26
CA ALA A 214 -4.15 -16.52 6.31
C ALA A 214 -5.57 -15.96 6.50
N LEU A 215 -6.03 -15.79 7.74
CA LEU A 215 -7.33 -15.18 8.01
C LEU A 215 -7.36 -13.71 7.58
N ILE A 216 -6.29 -12.95 7.85
CA ILE A 216 -6.18 -11.55 7.38
C ILE A 216 -6.23 -11.50 5.85
N SER A 217 -5.46 -12.35 5.15
CA SER A 217 -5.51 -12.43 3.69
C SER A 217 -6.90 -12.80 3.17
N GLY A 218 -7.59 -13.73 3.83
CA GLY A 218 -8.96 -14.11 3.49
C GLY A 218 -9.94 -12.95 3.62
N ILE A 219 -9.84 -12.14 4.67
CA ILE A 219 -10.66 -10.93 4.85
C ILE A 219 -10.46 -9.95 3.69
N PHE A 220 -9.22 -9.72 3.27
CA PHE A 220 -8.91 -8.87 2.11
C PHE A 220 -9.53 -9.42 0.82
N ASN A 221 -9.23 -10.67 0.50
CA ASN A 221 -9.61 -11.29 -0.77
C ASN A 221 -11.11 -11.56 -0.90
N GLN A 222 -11.82 -11.75 0.20
CA GLN A 222 -13.23 -12.11 0.22
C GLN A 222 -14.05 -10.95 0.74
N SER A 223 -14.03 -10.71 2.05
CA SER A 223 -14.94 -9.75 2.70
C SER A 223 -14.75 -8.32 2.20
N ILE A 224 -13.51 -7.81 2.19
CA ILE A 224 -13.20 -6.44 1.76
C ILE A 224 -13.43 -6.30 0.27
N SER A 225 -12.94 -7.24 -0.54
CA SER A 225 -13.10 -7.17 -2.00
C SER A 225 -14.58 -7.20 -2.41
N THR A 226 -15.41 -8.03 -1.77
CA THR A 226 -16.86 -8.08 -2.00
C THR A 226 -17.60 -6.82 -1.53
N LEU A 227 -17.22 -6.23 -0.39
CA LEU A 227 -17.90 -5.03 0.13
C LEU A 227 -17.51 -3.76 -0.64
N ILE A 228 -16.28 -3.69 -1.14
CA ILE A 228 -15.84 -2.58 -1.97
C ILE A 228 -16.47 -2.66 -3.37
N ASP A 229 -16.70 -3.87 -3.88
CA ASP A 229 -17.36 -4.17 -5.18
C ASP A 229 -16.88 -3.33 -6.37
N LEU A 230 -15.59 -2.96 -6.37
CA LEU A 230 -14.97 -2.32 -7.52
C LEU A 230 -14.66 -3.38 -8.58
N LYS A 231 -14.76 -2.99 -9.86
CA LYS A 231 -14.38 -3.83 -10.99
C LYS A 231 -13.01 -3.42 -11.52
N SER A 232 -12.24 -4.40 -11.98
CA SER A 232 -10.98 -4.15 -12.65
C SER A 232 -11.22 -3.47 -13.99
N ALA A 233 -10.47 -2.42 -14.24
CA ALA A 233 -10.43 -1.73 -15.52
C ALA A 233 -9.78 -2.55 -16.65
N TYR A 234 -8.99 -3.56 -16.29
CA TYR A 234 -8.07 -4.27 -17.20
C TYR A 234 -8.41 -5.75 -17.32
N LEU A 235 -8.87 -6.37 -16.23
CA LEU A 235 -9.21 -7.80 -16.21
C LEU A 235 -10.68 -7.98 -16.56
N LYS A 236 -10.94 -8.83 -17.56
CA LYS A 236 -12.28 -9.17 -18.05
C LYS A 236 -12.43 -10.70 -18.13
N ASP A 237 -13.66 -11.19 -18.03
CA ASP A 237 -13.96 -12.60 -18.24
C ASP A 237 -14.04 -12.96 -19.73
N GLU A 238 -14.34 -14.23 -20.02
CA GLU A 238 -14.48 -14.75 -21.40
C GLU A 238 -15.60 -14.07 -22.20
N SER A 239 -16.58 -13.45 -21.52
CA SER A 239 -17.68 -12.70 -22.13
C SER A 239 -17.36 -11.22 -22.32
N GLY A 240 -16.19 -10.76 -21.85
CA GLY A 240 -15.78 -9.36 -21.90
C GLY A 240 -16.26 -8.51 -20.73
N GLU A 241 -16.87 -9.11 -19.71
CA GLU A 241 -17.36 -8.40 -18.52
C GLU A 241 -16.22 -8.15 -17.53
N PRO A 242 -16.15 -6.95 -16.92
CA PRO A 242 -15.10 -6.61 -15.94
C PRO A 242 -15.09 -7.55 -14.73
N LEU A 243 -13.93 -8.14 -14.44
CA LEU A 243 -13.74 -8.98 -13.26
C LEU A 243 -13.68 -8.13 -11.98
N PRO A 244 -14.05 -8.67 -10.81
CA PRO A 244 -13.88 -7.97 -9.53
C PRO A 244 -12.44 -7.53 -9.30
N LEU A 245 -12.24 -6.30 -8.84
CA LEU A 245 -10.94 -5.78 -8.46
C LEU A 245 -10.42 -6.57 -7.24
N LYS A 246 -9.27 -7.23 -7.40
CA LYS A 246 -8.66 -7.99 -6.31
C LYS A 246 -8.02 -7.04 -5.31
N ILE A 247 -8.51 -7.01 -4.07
CA ILE A 247 -7.99 -6.11 -3.04
C ILE A 247 -7.20 -6.91 -2.03
N THR A 248 -5.87 -6.79 -2.07
CA THR A 248 -4.97 -7.52 -1.17
C THR A 248 -4.01 -6.57 -0.47
N ALA A 249 -3.61 -6.92 0.77
CA ALA A 249 -2.58 -6.19 1.50
C ALA A 249 -1.25 -6.10 0.74
N TYR A 250 -0.93 -7.12 -0.08
CA TYR A 250 0.27 -7.11 -0.91
C TYR A 250 0.18 -6.10 -2.05
N ARG A 251 -0.97 -5.95 -2.70
CA ARG A 251 -1.15 -4.92 -3.75
C ARG A 251 -0.94 -3.52 -3.18
N PHE A 252 -1.49 -3.20 -2.01
CA PHE A 252 -1.24 -1.89 -1.34
C PHE A 252 0.23 -1.67 -1.05
N ARG A 253 0.92 -2.73 -0.62
CA ARG A 253 2.35 -2.69 -0.37
C ARG A 253 3.17 -2.47 -1.65
N TYR A 254 2.79 -3.10 -2.75
CA TYR A 254 3.40 -2.86 -4.06
C TYR A 254 3.14 -1.42 -4.52
N THR A 255 1.91 -0.93 -4.39
CA THR A 255 1.56 0.47 -4.69
C THR A 255 2.40 1.45 -3.89
N LEU A 256 2.57 1.25 -2.58
CA LEU A 256 3.40 2.12 -1.76
C LEU A 256 4.85 2.12 -2.25
N GLY A 257 5.41 0.94 -2.54
CA GLY A 257 6.76 0.81 -3.08
C GLY A 257 6.94 1.55 -4.40
N THR A 258 6.05 1.30 -5.37
CA THR A 258 6.06 1.96 -6.69
C THR A 258 5.89 3.47 -6.58
N ARG A 259 4.92 3.93 -5.76
CA ARG A 259 4.68 5.36 -5.55
C ARG A 259 5.90 6.07 -4.99
N MET A 260 6.58 5.48 -3.98
CA MET A 260 7.79 6.08 -3.43
C MET A 260 8.91 6.19 -4.47
N VAL A 261 9.07 5.21 -5.37
CA VAL A 261 10.03 5.32 -6.47
C VAL A 261 9.67 6.45 -7.43
N LEU A 262 8.39 6.59 -7.78
CA LEU A 262 7.91 7.69 -8.62
C LEU A 262 8.08 9.07 -7.93
N GLU A 263 8.01 9.12 -6.60
CA GLU A 263 8.33 10.30 -5.79
C GLU A 263 9.85 10.59 -5.70
N GLY A 264 10.70 9.81 -6.38
CA GLY A 264 12.15 10.00 -6.39
C GLY A 264 12.87 9.49 -5.14
N LYS A 265 12.22 8.65 -4.33
CA LYS A 265 12.83 8.07 -3.12
C LYS A 265 13.94 7.10 -3.48
N THR A 266 15.01 7.13 -2.70
CA THR A 266 16.16 6.22 -2.84
C THR A 266 15.79 4.77 -2.51
N PRO A 267 16.52 3.76 -3.03
CA PRO A 267 16.34 2.36 -2.64
C PRO A 267 16.37 2.13 -1.14
N GLU A 268 17.20 2.87 -0.41
CA GLU A 268 17.33 2.83 1.04
C GLU A 268 16.06 3.34 1.73
N GLU A 269 15.51 4.47 1.29
CA GLU A 269 14.24 5.01 1.80
C GLU A 269 13.08 4.05 1.55
N VAL A 270 12.97 3.47 0.35
CA VAL A 270 11.91 2.50 0.02
C VAL A 270 12.07 1.21 0.83
N ALA A 271 13.29 0.69 0.96
CA ALA A 271 13.57 -0.48 1.79
C ALA A 271 13.20 -0.22 3.26
N MET A 272 13.52 0.97 3.77
CA MET A 272 13.16 1.37 5.13
C MET A 272 11.65 1.48 5.30
N ALA A 273 10.94 2.15 4.40
CA ALA A 273 9.49 2.29 4.45
C ALA A 273 8.77 0.94 4.43
N LEU A 274 9.27 0.01 3.61
CA LEU A 274 8.70 -1.32 3.47
C LEU A 274 9.19 -2.33 4.53
N ASP A 275 10.03 -1.95 5.50
CA ASP A 275 10.61 -2.91 6.45
C ASP A 275 11.34 -4.08 5.75
N HIS A 276 12.30 -3.70 4.89
CA HIS A 276 13.27 -4.60 4.29
C HIS A 276 14.62 -4.44 4.97
N SER A 277 15.31 -5.55 5.25
CA SER A 277 16.66 -5.53 5.83
C SER A 277 17.74 -5.19 4.80
N THR A 278 17.42 -5.28 3.50
CA THR A 278 18.34 -5.01 2.39
C THR A 278 17.63 -4.33 1.23
N THR A 279 18.36 -3.56 0.44
CA THR A 279 17.87 -2.89 -0.77
C THR A 279 17.64 -3.85 -1.94
N ALA A 280 18.28 -5.02 -1.94
CA ALA A 280 18.09 -6.07 -2.96
C ALA A 280 16.62 -6.48 -3.13
N SER A 281 15.81 -6.39 -2.06
CA SER A 281 14.38 -6.72 -2.13
C SER A 281 13.51 -5.62 -2.78
N VAL A 282 14.01 -4.38 -2.91
CA VAL A 282 13.31 -3.26 -3.57
C VAL A 282 13.87 -2.92 -4.94
N GLU A 283 15.03 -3.45 -5.31
CA GLU A 283 15.71 -3.18 -6.59
C GLU A 283 14.78 -3.34 -7.81
N HIS A 284 13.83 -4.27 -7.76
CA HIS A 284 12.85 -4.47 -8.82
C HIS A 284 11.96 -3.25 -9.11
N TYR A 285 11.71 -2.36 -8.14
CA TYR A 285 10.97 -1.12 -8.37
C TYR A 285 11.81 -0.07 -9.13
N PHE A 286 13.14 -0.15 -9.06
CA PHE A 286 14.08 0.85 -9.60
C PHE A 286 14.64 0.49 -10.97
N ARG A 287 14.28 -0.69 -11.49
CA ARG A 287 14.64 -1.05 -12.85
C ARG A 287 13.77 -0.20 -13.77
N TYR A 288 14.37 0.82 -14.39
CA TYR A 288 13.81 1.55 -15.53
C TYR A 288 13.64 0.55 -16.69
N ASN A 289 12.58 -0.24 -16.63
CA ASN A 289 12.18 -1.17 -17.67
C ASN A 289 10.91 -0.65 -18.34
N ARG A 290 10.60 -1.25 -19.49
CA ARG A 290 9.37 -0.94 -20.22
C ARG A 290 8.13 -1.03 -19.31
N ASP A 291 8.10 -1.96 -18.35
CA ASP A 291 7.00 -2.08 -17.38
C ASP A 291 6.80 -0.83 -16.50
N LEU A 292 7.84 -0.08 -16.14
CA LEU A 292 7.71 1.18 -15.40
C LEU A 292 7.19 2.30 -16.31
N ILE A 293 7.68 2.36 -17.54
CA ILE A 293 7.21 3.33 -18.56
C ILE A 293 5.76 3.05 -18.91
N ASP A 294 5.41 1.80 -19.20
CA ASP A 294 4.06 1.34 -19.48
C ASP A 294 3.16 1.46 -18.24
N PHE A 295 3.65 1.28 -17.00
CA PHE A 295 2.85 1.51 -15.79
C PHE A 295 2.59 3.00 -15.55
N ILE A 296 3.57 3.86 -15.84
CA ILE A 296 3.40 5.31 -15.91
C ILE A 296 2.34 5.57 -16.98
N ASP A 297 2.56 5.17 -18.23
CA ASP A 297 1.64 5.37 -19.34
C ASP A 297 0.26 4.74 -19.11
N ASP A 298 0.11 3.66 -18.35
CA ASP A 298 -1.17 3.04 -17.96
C ASP A 298 -1.85 3.76 -16.80
N SER A 299 -1.06 4.23 -15.82
CA SER A 299 -1.54 5.11 -14.75
C SER A 299 -1.91 6.50 -15.27
N PHE A 300 -1.30 6.90 -16.39
CA PHE A 300 -1.51 8.14 -17.13
C PHE A 300 -2.34 7.92 -18.40
N ASN A 301 -2.84 6.69 -18.68
CA ASN A 301 -3.38 6.37 -19.99
C ASN A 301 -4.56 7.27 -20.28
N SER A 302 -4.37 8.02 -21.35
CA SER A 302 -5.03 9.27 -21.72
C SER A 302 -6.49 9.12 -22.12
N SER A 303 -7.09 7.93 -21.97
CA SER A 303 -8.53 7.72 -22.10
C SER A 303 -9.25 7.77 -20.75
N LYS A 304 -8.63 7.29 -19.67
CA LYS A 304 -9.25 7.27 -18.32
C LYS A 304 -8.80 8.40 -17.42
N VAL A 305 -7.64 9.01 -17.67
CA VAL A 305 -7.36 10.34 -17.11
C VAL A 305 -8.42 11.33 -17.58
N MET A 306 -8.93 11.19 -18.82
CA MET A 306 -10.00 12.03 -19.36
C MET A 306 -11.36 11.73 -18.71
N ASP A 307 -11.76 10.45 -18.59
CA ASP A 307 -13.00 10.10 -17.88
C ASP A 307 -12.95 10.47 -16.38
N ASN A 308 -11.80 10.29 -15.71
CA ASN A 308 -11.61 10.65 -14.31
C ASN A 308 -11.44 12.17 -14.11
N ALA A 309 -10.92 12.89 -15.10
CA ALA A 309 -10.87 14.34 -15.12
C ALA A 309 -12.28 14.93 -15.26
N ILE A 310 -13.07 14.37 -16.17
CA ILE A 310 -14.49 14.67 -16.29
C ILE A 310 -15.18 14.36 -14.97
N ALA A 311 -15.02 13.16 -14.39
CA ALA A 311 -15.61 12.83 -13.09
C ALA A 311 -15.14 13.73 -11.93
N ARG A 312 -13.88 14.20 -11.94
CA ARG A 312 -13.31 15.11 -10.95
C ARG A 312 -13.90 16.51 -11.03
N TRP A 313 -14.25 16.98 -12.23
CA TRP A 313 -14.70 18.35 -12.48
C TRP A 313 -16.19 18.46 -12.86
N GLN A 314 -16.88 17.33 -13.08
CA GLN A 314 -18.31 17.27 -13.36
C GLN A 314 -19.09 17.78 -12.14
N GLY A 315 -19.86 18.86 -12.34
CA GLY A 315 -20.53 19.59 -11.26
C GLY A 315 -19.66 20.58 -10.49
N TYR A 316 -18.40 20.78 -10.89
CA TYR A 316 -17.47 21.76 -10.29
C TYR A 316 -17.19 22.95 -11.22
N ILE A 317 -17.32 22.77 -12.54
CA ILE A 317 -17.26 23.86 -13.52
C ILE A 317 -18.60 24.61 -13.49
N ILE A 318 -18.55 25.92 -13.29
CA ILE A 318 -19.73 26.78 -13.08
C ILE A 318 -19.77 27.92 -14.08
N ASP A 319 -20.94 28.50 -14.28
CA ASP A 319 -21.08 29.76 -15.02
C ASP A 319 -20.57 30.93 -14.15
N GLU A 320 -20.05 31.99 -14.78
CA GLU A 320 -19.48 33.14 -14.06
C GLU A 320 -20.55 33.87 -13.21
N ASP A 321 -21.80 33.84 -13.67
CA ASP A 321 -23.00 34.39 -13.04
C ASP A 321 -23.74 33.39 -12.14
N ASP A 322 -23.18 32.21 -11.85
CA ASP A 322 -23.79 31.25 -10.92
C ASP A 322 -23.72 31.77 -9.47
N ASP A 323 -24.82 32.37 -9.02
CA ASP A 323 -25.02 32.92 -7.68
C ASP A 323 -25.29 31.85 -6.60
N THR A 324 -25.51 30.59 -6.99
CA THR A 324 -25.73 29.48 -6.03
C THR A 324 -24.42 29.10 -5.33
N VAL A 325 -23.28 29.32 -5.99
CA VAL A 325 -21.94 29.05 -5.47
C VAL A 325 -21.33 30.32 -4.88
N LYS A 326 -21.32 30.39 -3.54
CA LYS A 326 -20.68 31.47 -2.77
C LYS A 326 -19.18 31.20 -2.59
N GLY A 327 -18.34 32.16 -2.93
CA GLY A 327 -16.89 32.01 -2.83
C GLY A 327 -16.11 33.28 -3.18
N THR A 328 -14.78 33.23 -3.01
CA THR A 328 -13.86 34.32 -3.38
C THR A 328 -13.41 34.14 -4.83
N LEU A 329 -13.40 35.22 -5.60
CA LEU A 329 -12.95 35.21 -6.99
C LEU A 329 -11.45 34.90 -7.08
N VAL A 330 -11.08 33.94 -7.93
CA VAL A 330 -9.71 33.54 -8.20
C VAL A 330 -9.24 34.24 -9.47
N ARG A 331 -8.09 34.90 -9.38
CA ARG A 331 -7.46 35.61 -10.50
C ARG A 331 -6.04 35.10 -10.72
N GLY A 332 -5.65 35.01 -11.99
CA GLY A 332 -4.27 34.72 -12.37
C GLY A 332 -3.38 35.95 -12.23
N LYS A 333 -2.07 35.77 -12.45
CA LYS A 333 -1.08 36.85 -12.40
C LYS A 333 -1.38 37.94 -13.43
N ASP A 334 -1.90 37.54 -14.61
CA ASP A 334 -2.20 38.41 -15.75
C ASP A 334 -3.51 38.05 -16.48
N LEU A 335 -4.37 37.22 -15.86
CA LEU A 335 -5.59 36.70 -16.48
C LEU A 335 -6.86 37.10 -15.71
N ALA A 336 -7.94 37.27 -16.49
CA ALA A 336 -9.30 37.50 -16.01
C ALA A 336 -9.78 36.37 -15.08
N ASN A 337 -10.96 36.56 -14.49
CA ASN A 337 -11.51 35.69 -13.45
C ASN A 337 -11.47 34.21 -13.88
N LEU A 338 -10.66 33.40 -13.20
CA LEU A 338 -10.47 31.99 -13.52
C LEU A 338 -11.56 31.12 -12.89
N GLY A 339 -12.18 31.58 -11.82
CA GLY A 339 -13.21 30.83 -11.11
C GLY A 339 -13.48 31.35 -9.70
N LYS A 340 -14.23 30.59 -8.92
CA LYS A 340 -14.49 30.85 -7.50
C LYS A 340 -13.76 29.84 -6.62
N CYS A 341 -13.28 30.30 -5.48
CA CYS A 341 -12.81 29.47 -4.38
C CYS A 341 -13.88 29.40 -3.30
N LEU A 342 -14.29 28.20 -2.88
CA LEU A 342 -15.27 28.02 -1.80
C LEU A 342 -14.77 28.50 -0.42
N LYS A 343 -13.53 28.96 -0.31
CA LYS A 343 -13.04 29.65 0.89
C LYS A 343 -13.50 31.11 0.81
N THR A 344 -14.24 31.57 1.81
CA THR A 344 -14.68 32.96 1.95
C THR A 344 -13.61 33.88 2.55
N THR A 345 -12.54 33.30 3.10
CA THR A 345 -11.37 34.03 3.58
C THR A 345 -10.20 33.94 2.59
N ARG A 346 -9.23 34.85 2.71
CA ARG A 346 -8.06 34.91 1.81
C ARG A 346 -7.30 33.57 1.79
N CYS A 347 -6.92 33.13 0.59
CA CYS A 347 -6.05 31.97 0.40
C CYS A 347 -4.58 32.40 0.58
N GLU A 348 -3.80 31.57 1.25
CA GLU A 348 -2.36 31.81 1.48
C GLU A 348 -1.50 31.29 0.31
N TRP A 349 -2.10 30.48 -0.55
CA TRP A 349 -1.45 29.86 -1.70
C TRP A 349 -1.70 30.67 -2.97
N HIS A 350 -0.67 30.80 -3.80
CA HIS A 350 -0.78 31.54 -5.05
C HIS A 350 -1.67 30.78 -6.05
N PRO A 351 -2.63 31.44 -6.72
CA PRO A 351 -3.56 30.78 -7.63
C PRO A 351 -2.91 29.97 -8.75
N SER A 352 -1.83 30.47 -9.34
CA SER A 352 -1.16 29.82 -10.48
C SER A 352 -0.62 28.43 -10.14
N ILE A 353 -0.27 28.18 -8.88
CA ILE A 353 0.40 26.93 -8.47
C ILE A 353 -0.48 25.99 -7.65
N SER A 354 -1.70 26.40 -7.29
CA SER A 354 -2.47 25.67 -6.27
C SER A 354 -3.95 25.47 -6.59
N CYS A 355 -4.59 26.38 -7.34
CA CYS A 355 -6.03 26.31 -7.56
C CYS A 355 -6.45 25.09 -8.38
N TYR A 356 -5.66 24.73 -9.40
CA TYR A 356 -5.93 23.60 -10.29
C TYR A 356 -5.77 22.22 -9.62
N GLY A 357 -4.98 22.12 -8.55
CA GLY A 357 -4.91 20.92 -7.70
C GLY A 357 -5.95 20.91 -6.57
N CYS A 358 -6.60 22.05 -6.29
CA CYS A 358 -7.43 22.25 -5.10
C CYS A 358 -8.89 21.83 -5.32
N GLY A 359 -9.41 20.89 -4.50
CA GLY A 359 -10.82 20.46 -4.55
C GLY A 359 -11.86 21.54 -4.19
N ARG A 360 -11.42 22.70 -3.67
CA ARG A 360 -12.30 23.85 -3.36
C ARG A 360 -12.44 24.83 -4.51
N PHE A 361 -11.67 24.67 -5.58
CA PHE A 361 -11.74 25.54 -6.75
C PHE A 361 -12.96 25.17 -7.61
N ARG A 362 -13.60 26.18 -8.18
CA ARG A 362 -14.75 26.09 -9.08
C ARG A 362 -14.44 26.92 -10.33
N PRO A 363 -13.85 26.31 -11.37
CA PRO A 363 -13.46 27.02 -12.59
C PRO A 363 -14.68 27.55 -13.35
N PHE A 364 -14.50 28.68 -14.04
CA PHE A 364 -15.55 29.25 -14.88
C PHE A 364 -15.55 28.64 -16.28
N LYS A 365 -16.73 28.31 -16.83
CA LYS A 365 -16.87 27.77 -18.19
C LYS A 365 -16.22 28.65 -19.25
N GLY A 366 -16.36 29.97 -19.15
CA GLY A 366 -15.84 30.92 -20.13
C GLY A 366 -14.42 31.43 -19.87
N ALA A 367 -13.75 30.98 -18.81
CA ALA A 367 -12.40 31.47 -18.49
C ALA A 367 -11.35 30.91 -19.45
N ASN A 368 -10.36 31.73 -19.80
CA ASN A 368 -9.25 31.32 -20.65
C ASN A 368 -8.21 30.51 -19.85
N HIS A 369 -8.55 29.25 -19.56
CA HIS A 369 -7.68 28.34 -18.86
C HIS A 369 -6.47 27.89 -19.69
N THR A 370 -6.56 27.96 -21.02
CA THR A 370 -5.43 27.71 -21.95
C THR A 370 -4.29 28.70 -21.73
N ALA A 371 -4.59 29.99 -21.66
CA ALA A 371 -3.57 31.00 -21.36
C ALA A 371 -2.96 30.82 -19.96
N GLN A 372 -3.74 30.32 -19.00
CA GLN A 372 -3.23 30.04 -17.66
C GLN A 372 -2.34 28.79 -17.63
N LEU A 373 -2.58 27.81 -18.51
CA LEU A 373 -1.73 26.64 -18.68
C LEU A 373 -0.34 27.04 -19.20
N GLU A 374 -0.26 27.94 -20.19
CA GLU A 374 1.01 28.46 -20.71
C GLU A 374 1.85 29.14 -19.59
N VAL A 375 1.20 29.86 -18.68
CA VAL A 375 1.86 30.45 -17.51
C VAL A 375 2.39 29.36 -16.56
N ILE A 376 1.61 28.30 -16.32
CA ILE A 376 2.01 27.17 -15.47
C ILE A 376 3.19 26.42 -16.11
N GLU A 377 3.17 26.22 -17.42
CA GLU A 377 4.27 25.59 -18.19
C GLU A 377 5.57 26.38 -18.06
N ALA A 378 5.52 27.70 -18.28
CA ALA A 378 6.68 28.57 -18.13
C ALA A 378 7.25 28.55 -16.69
N GLU A 379 6.36 28.54 -15.69
CA GLU A 379 6.74 28.48 -14.28
C GLU A 379 7.32 27.09 -13.91
N ARG A 380 6.79 26.02 -14.50
CA ARG A 380 7.29 24.65 -14.38
C ARG A 380 8.68 24.48 -15.00
N ASP A 381 8.90 24.99 -16.20
CA ASP A 381 10.20 24.93 -16.87
C ASP A 381 11.26 25.74 -16.11
N PHE A 382 10.87 26.91 -15.58
CA PHE A 382 11.74 27.69 -14.72
C PHE A 382 12.14 26.90 -13.46
N VAL A 383 11.19 26.30 -12.74
CA VAL A 383 11.47 25.56 -11.51
C VAL A 383 12.22 24.25 -11.77
N ARG A 384 11.97 23.55 -12.88
CA ARG A 384 12.74 22.34 -13.28
C ARG A 384 14.22 22.65 -13.51
N ASN A 385 14.53 23.81 -14.05
CA ASN A 385 15.90 24.22 -14.33
C ASN A 385 16.65 24.81 -13.12
N HIS A 386 15.94 25.17 -12.04
CA HIS A 386 16.53 25.93 -10.92
C HIS A 386 16.26 25.37 -9.52
N SER A 387 15.49 24.28 -9.38
CA SER A 387 15.13 23.69 -8.08
C SER A 387 14.84 22.20 -8.21
N SER A 388 14.87 21.45 -7.11
CA SER A 388 14.46 20.03 -7.01
C SER A 388 13.47 19.79 -5.86
N GLY A 389 12.83 20.86 -5.36
CA GLY A 389 12.00 20.84 -4.15
C GLY A 389 10.50 20.58 -4.37
N PRO A 390 9.69 20.62 -3.28
CA PRO A 390 8.25 20.33 -3.27
C PRO A 390 7.38 21.15 -4.23
N VAL A 391 7.89 22.31 -4.65
CA VAL A 391 7.23 23.23 -5.60
C VAL A 391 7.05 22.59 -6.97
N GLN A 392 7.96 21.70 -7.39
CA GLN A 392 7.82 20.96 -8.65
C GLN A 392 6.56 20.09 -8.65
N HIS A 393 6.31 19.36 -7.57
CA HIS A 393 5.14 18.49 -7.46
C HIS A 393 3.83 19.28 -7.46
N GLN A 394 3.81 20.44 -6.78
CA GLN A 394 2.64 21.34 -6.79
C GLN A 394 2.36 21.90 -8.19
N LEU A 395 3.41 22.23 -8.95
CA LEU A 395 3.29 22.67 -10.34
C LEU A 395 2.85 21.54 -11.27
N ASP A 396 3.30 20.30 -11.06
CA ASP A 396 2.83 19.13 -11.80
C ASP A 396 1.33 18.88 -11.54
N GLU A 397 0.87 18.97 -10.29
CA GLU A 397 -0.56 18.86 -9.95
C GLU A 397 -1.40 19.99 -10.55
N ALA A 398 -0.87 21.23 -10.53
CA ALA A 398 -1.54 22.38 -11.12
C ALA A 398 -1.62 22.27 -12.66
N TYR A 399 -0.54 21.79 -13.29
CA TYR A 399 -0.47 21.52 -14.72
C TYR A 399 -1.49 20.46 -15.11
N GLU A 400 -1.51 19.32 -14.42
CA GLU A 400 -2.50 18.26 -14.64
C GLU A 400 -3.93 18.80 -14.50
N GLY A 401 -4.23 19.53 -13.43
CA GLY A 401 -5.56 20.12 -13.22
C GLY A 401 -5.97 21.12 -14.30
N ALA A 402 -5.04 21.90 -14.84
CA ALA A 402 -5.32 22.86 -15.91
C ALA A 402 -5.62 22.17 -17.24
N VAL A 403 -4.84 21.15 -17.62
CA VAL A 403 -5.11 20.32 -18.80
C VAL A 403 -6.50 19.67 -18.72
N GLN A 404 -6.87 19.16 -17.55
CA GLN A 404 -8.17 18.53 -17.31
C GLN A 404 -9.35 19.50 -17.48
N ILE A 405 -9.22 20.73 -16.99
CA ILE A 405 -10.28 21.74 -17.10
C ILE A 405 -10.44 22.21 -18.55
N ILE A 406 -9.34 22.42 -19.29
CA ILE A 406 -9.38 22.82 -20.70
C ILE A 406 -10.12 21.76 -21.53
N GLU A 407 -9.83 20.49 -21.30
CA GLU A 407 -10.51 19.40 -22.00
C GLU A 407 -11.99 19.32 -21.61
N ALA A 408 -12.31 19.49 -20.33
CA ALA A 408 -13.70 19.55 -19.89
C ALA A 408 -14.47 20.74 -20.51
N GLN A 409 -13.81 21.90 -20.70
CA GLN A 409 -14.39 23.03 -21.44
C GLN A 409 -14.65 22.66 -22.92
N ARG A 410 -13.70 21.98 -23.57
CA ARG A 410 -13.85 21.52 -24.97
C ARG A 410 -15.08 20.63 -25.13
N ILE A 411 -15.27 19.65 -24.24
CA ILE A 411 -16.39 18.71 -24.28
C ILE A 411 -17.73 19.40 -23.99
N LEU A 412 -17.77 20.30 -23.00
CA LEU A 412 -18.98 21.08 -22.69
C LEU A 412 -19.41 21.91 -23.91
N ASN A 413 -18.46 22.53 -24.62
CA ASN A 413 -18.73 23.29 -25.83
C ASN A 413 -19.14 22.42 -27.03
N GLU A 414 -18.67 21.17 -27.12
CA GLU A 414 -19.04 20.21 -28.17
C GLU A 414 -20.43 19.58 -27.93
N GLY A 415 -20.91 19.54 -26.69
CA GLY A 415 -22.24 19.05 -26.32
C GLY A 415 -23.39 20.06 -26.43
N GLU A 416 -23.09 21.33 -26.72
CA GLU A 416 -24.06 22.43 -26.88
C GLU A 416 -24.35 22.80 -28.36
N LEU A 417 -23.83 22.02 -29.33
CA LEU A 417 -24.01 22.20 -30.79
C LEU A 417 -25.11 21.33 -31.39
#